data_AF-A0A6B3ICH8-F1
#
_entry.id   AF-A0A6B3ICH8-F1
#
_cell.length_a   1.000
_cell.length_b   1.000
_cell.length_c   1.000
_cell.angle_alpha   90.00
_cell.angle_beta   90.00
_cell.angle_gamma   90.00
#
_symmetry.space_group_name_H-M   'P 1'
#
loop_
_entity.id
_entity.type
_entity.pdbx_description
1 polymer ?
#
loop_
_entity_poly.entity_id
_entity_poly.type
_entity_poly.pdbx_seq_one_letter_code
_entity_poly.pdbx_strand_id
1 'polypeptide(L)' 'QATDHVPFGVVNAPGQRYHPAIIAQAIGSLAAMYPGRFWAALGSGEASNEHITGARWPRKDIRNARLRE' A
#
# COMPACT_ATOMS: atom_id res chain seq x y z
N GLN A 1 -1.65 18.13 -3.66
CA GLN A 1 -1.07 19.40 -4.15
C GLN A 1 -2.13 20.36 -4.68
N ALA A 2 -2.94 19.98 -5.66
CA ALA A 2 -3.90 20.92 -6.28
C ALA A 2 -5.14 21.29 -5.45
N THR A 3 -5.34 20.68 -4.28
CA THR A 3 -6.49 20.91 -3.40
C THR A 3 -6.00 21.19 -1.99
N ASP A 4 -6.75 22.00 -1.23
CA ASP A 4 -6.34 22.44 0.12
C ASP A 4 -7.03 21.67 1.25
N HIS A 5 -8.28 21.23 1.03
CA HIS A 5 -9.10 20.64 2.09
C HIS A 5 -9.65 19.24 1.79
N VAL A 6 -9.66 18.82 0.53
CA VAL A 6 -10.22 17.51 0.16
C VAL A 6 -9.34 16.39 0.71
N PRO A 7 -9.88 15.44 1.51
CA PRO A 7 -9.16 14.25 1.95
C PRO A 7 -8.89 13.31 0.77
N PHE A 8 -7.80 12.56 0.83
CA PHE A 8 -7.42 11.62 -0.22
C PHE A 8 -6.63 10.46 0.37
N GLY A 9 -6.57 9.36 -0.37
CA GLY A 9 -5.82 8.21 0.09
C GLY A 9 -5.66 7.13 -0.96
N VAL A 10 -5.01 6.06 -0.54
CA VAL A 10 -4.63 4.95 -1.40
C VAL A 10 -4.95 3.62 -0.75
N VAL A 11 -5.22 2.63 -1.58
CA VAL A 11 -5.20 1.21 -1.19
C VAL A 11 -3.89 0.63 -1.71
N ASN A 12 -3.10 0.02 -0.83
CA ASN A 12 -1.80 -0.56 -1.19
C ASN A 12 -1.64 -1.98 -0.66
N ALA A 13 -0.92 -2.82 -1.41
CA ALA A 13 -0.53 -4.16 -0.98
C ALA A 13 0.98 -4.22 -0.68
N PRO A 14 1.40 -3.98 0.57
CA PRO A 14 2.80 -4.07 0.94
C PRO A 14 3.25 -5.55 0.99
N GLY A 15 4.51 -5.81 0.68
CA GLY A 15 5.12 -7.15 0.78
C GLY A 15 4.97 -8.05 -0.45
N GLN A 16 4.32 -7.57 -1.51
CA GLN A 16 4.28 -8.21 -2.83
C GLN A 16 5.25 -7.50 -3.78
N ARG A 17 4.77 -6.69 -4.74
CA ARG A 17 5.65 -5.92 -5.64
C ARG A 17 6.38 -4.75 -4.96
N TYR A 18 6.00 -4.41 -3.74
CA TYR A 18 6.60 -3.32 -2.98
C TYR A 18 7.26 -3.82 -1.70
N HIS A 19 8.44 -3.27 -1.42
CA HIS A 19 9.07 -3.43 -0.12
C HIS A 19 8.27 -2.65 0.96
N PRO A 20 7.86 -3.27 2.09
CA PRO A 20 7.03 -2.62 3.09
C PRO A 20 7.62 -1.31 3.64
N ALA A 21 8.93 -1.28 3.90
CA ALA A 21 9.60 -0.07 4.39
C ALA A 21 9.50 1.13 3.44
N ILE A 22 9.47 0.90 2.11
CA ILE A 22 9.33 1.98 1.13
C ILE A 22 7.89 2.53 1.15
N ILE A 23 6.89 1.66 1.31
CA ILE A 23 5.50 2.08 1.47
C ILE A 23 5.31 2.85 2.78
N ALA A 24 5.92 2.39 3.88
CA ALA A 24 5.89 3.09 5.17
C ALA A 24 6.49 4.50 5.05
N GLN A 25 7.64 4.63 4.39
CA GLN A 25 8.26 5.94 4.12
C GLN A 25 7.33 6.83 3.28
N ALA A 26 6.77 6.32 2.19
CA ALA A 26 5.89 7.09 1.31
C ALA A 26 4.62 7.58 2.04
N ILE A 27 4.02 6.73 2.87
CA ILE A 27 2.89 7.09 3.74
C ILE A 27 3.30 8.19 4.71
N GLY A 28 4.45 8.04 5.39
CA GLY A 28 4.96 9.04 6.32
C GLY A 28 5.21 10.39 5.67
N SER A 29 5.84 10.40 4.49
CA SER A 29 6.07 11.62 3.71
C SER A 29 4.76 12.31 3.32
N LEU A 30 3.78 11.58 2.80
CA LEU A 30 2.49 12.16 2.42
C LEU A 30 1.70 12.66 3.64
N ALA A 31 1.72 11.92 4.75
CA ALA A 31 1.08 12.35 5.99
C ALA A 31 1.71 13.64 6.55
N ALA A 32 3.04 13.78 6.47
CA ALA A 32 3.74 14.99 6.89
C ALA A 32 3.47 16.19 5.96
N MET A 33 3.39 15.95 4.64
CA MET A 33 3.11 17.00 3.65
C MET A 33 1.65 17.47 3.66
N TYR A 34 0.71 16.60 4.04
CA TYR A 34 -0.74 16.91 4.03
C TYR A 34 -1.41 16.50 5.36
N PRO A 35 -1.10 17.21 6.48
CA PRO A 35 -1.62 16.85 7.80
C PRO A 35 -3.15 16.75 7.82
N GLY A 36 -3.66 15.64 8.37
CA GLY A 36 -5.11 15.39 8.52
C GLY A 36 -5.87 15.08 7.23
N ARG A 37 -5.19 15.02 6.07
CA ARG A 37 -5.85 14.84 4.76
C ARG A 37 -5.55 13.52 4.08
N PHE A 38 -4.40 12.92 4.38
CA PHE A 38 -3.98 11.66 3.77
C PHE A 38 -4.39 10.45 4.63
N TRP A 39 -4.92 9.42 3.98
CA TRP A 39 -5.15 8.11 4.58
C TRP A 39 -4.59 6.99 3.69
N ALA A 40 -4.28 5.85 4.29
CA ALA A 40 -3.83 4.66 3.58
C ALA A 40 -4.56 3.43 4.12
N ALA A 41 -5.03 2.58 3.21
CA ALA A 41 -5.60 1.28 3.52
C ALA A 41 -4.69 0.18 2.97
N LEU A 42 -4.34 -0.79 3.81
CA LEU A 42 -3.46 -1.89 3.43
C LEU A 42 -4.29 -3.14 3.12
N GLY A 43 -3.90 -3.87 2.08
CA GLY A 43 -4.59 -5.07 1.63
C GLY A 43 -3.63 -6.18 1.21
N SER A 44 -4.16 -7.39 1.08
CA SER A 44 -3.37 -8.58 0.76
C SER A 44 -2.98 -8.70 -0.73
N GLY A 45 -3.29 -7.69 -1.55
CA GLY A 45 -3.00 -7.64 -2.98
C GLY A 45 -3.96 -8.41 -3.88
N GLU A 46 -3.84 -8.14 -5.19
CA GLU A 46 -4.61 -8.72 -6.27
C GLU A 46 -3.69 -9.24 -7.39
N ALA A 47 -4.00 -10.42 -7.93
CA ALA A 47 -3.14 -11.10 -8.88
C ALA A 47 -2.88 -10.25 -10.14
N SER A 48 -3.88 -9.52 -10.62
CA SER A 48 -3.76 -8.64 -11.79
C SER A 48 -2.67 -7.58 -11.64
N ASN A 49 -2.43 -7.10 -10.41
CA ASN A 49 -1.41 -6.09 -10.14
C ASN A 49 -0.05 -6.71 -9.83
N GLU A 50 -0.03 -7.83 -9.10
CA GLU A 50 1.23 -8.42 -8.61
C GLU A 50 1.91 -9.33 -9.64
N HIS A 51 1.18 -9.86 -10.64
CA HIS A 51 1.75 -10.81 -11.61
C HIS A 51 2.86 -10.20 -12.47
N ILE A 52 2.96 -8.87 -12.53
CA ILE A 52 3.99 -8.16 -13.31
C ILE A 52 5.41 -8.56 -12.91
N THR A 53 5.60 -9.03 -11.67
CA THR A 53 6.88 -9.50 -11.14
C THR A 53 7.25 -10.91 -11.63
N GLY A 54 6.34 -11.64 -12.27
CA GLY A 54 6.53 -13.04 -12.67
C GLY A 54 6.54 -14.04 -11.50
N ALA A 55 6.42 -13.58 -10.26
CA ALA A 55 6.39 -14.45 -9.09
C ALA A 55 5.08 -15.25 -8.99
N ARG A 56 5.15 -16.44 -8.39
CA ARG A 56 3.95 -17.28 -8.14
C ARG A 56 2.96 -16.52 -7.26
N TRP A 57 1.68 -16.55 -7.66
CA TRP A 57 0.60 -15.98 -6.85
C TRP A 57 0.33 -16.82 -5.59
N PRO A 58 0.55 -16.27 -4.37
CA PRO A 58 0.36 -17.03 -3.13
C PRO A 58 -1.13 -17.19 -2.77
N ARG A 59 -1.43 -18.25 -2.01
CA ARG A 59 -2.77 -18.47 -1.44
C ARG A 59 -3.16 -17.32 -0.49
N LYS A 60 -4.46 -17.09 -0.34
CA LYS A 60 -5.03 -15.96 0.42
C LYS A 60 -4.57 -15.93 1.88
N ASP A 61 -4.47 -17.09 2.53
CA ASP A 61 -3.99 -17.24 3.91
C ASP A 61 -2.56 -16.74 4.09
N ILE A 62 -1.67 -17.09 3.16
CA ILE A 62 -0.27 -16.62 3.14
C ILE A 62 -0.21 -15.11 2.92
N ARG A 63 -0.99 -14.58 1.97
CA ARG A 63 -1.02 -13.13 1.71
C ARG A 63 -1.56 -12.33 2.89
N ASN A 64 -2.55 -12.87 3.60
CA ASN A 64 -3.07 -12.26 4.83
C ASN A 64 -2.05 -12.35 5.98
N ALA A 65 -1.24 -13.41 6.05
CA ALA A 65 -0.16 -13.49 7.03
C ALA A 65 0.90 -12.41 6.75
N ARG A 66 1.38 -12.29 5.51
CA ARG A 66 2.32 -11.23 5.08
C ARG A 66 1.81 -9.82 5.33
N LEU A 67 0.50 -9.60 5.22
CA LEU A 67 -0.10 -8.29 5.51
C LEU A 67 -0.03 -7.91 7.00
N ARG A 68 0.03 -8.91 7.90
CA ARG A 68 0.06 -8.68 9.35
C ARG A 68 1.47 -8.55 9.94
N GLU A 69 2.48 -9.03 9.21
CA GLU A 69 3.90 -8.88 9.58
C GLU A 69 4.33 -7.41 9.61
#